data_AF-V9DWG4-F1
#
_entry.id   AF-V9DWG4-F1
#
_cell.length_a   1.000
_cell.length_b   1.000
_cell.length_c   1.000
_cell.angle_alpha   90.00
_cell.angle_beta   90.00
_cell.angle_gamma   90.00
#
_symmetry.space_group_name_H-M   'P 1'
#
loop_
_entity.id
_entity.type
_entity.pdbx_description
1 polymer ?
#
loop_
_entity_poly.entity_id
_entity_poly.type
_entity_poly.pdbx_seq_one_letter_code
_entity_poly.pdbx_strand_id
1 'polypeptide(L)'
;MVRTFTVIVTFAAFTVTTVSAASVPDGTWPTSQGDVYYTEPYTVAAGETFDGGLKTYQRSDITCEGQEESGSSTAVFLVEAGGTLKNVIIGADQMEGVHCDDHDCTIENVWWDDVCEDALSIKGGSASSVSTVTGGGARNADDKVIQHNGYGTVKIDGFYADTFGKLYRSCGTCGDKQRLVTVSNVYAVNPSVSIVTSERELR
;
A
#
# COMPACT_ATOMS: atom_id res chain seq x y z
N MET A 1 -13.33 65.14 -7.97
CA MET A 1 -12.16 64.24 -7.84
C MET A 1 -12.71 62.85 -7.58
N VAL A 2 -12.93 62.04 -8.62
CA VAL A 2 -13.54 60.71 -8.50
C VAL A 2 -12.39 59.71 -8.30
N ARG A 3 -12.37 59.04 -7.14
CA ARG A 3 -11.40 57.99 -6.83
C ARG A 3 -12.00 56.64 -7.20
N THR A 4 -11.49 56.04 -8.26
CA THR A 4 -11.84 54.68 -8.69
C THR A 4 -11.00 53.69 -7.89
N PHE A 5 -11.64 52.76 -7.18
CA PHE A 5 -10.97 51.65 -6.50
C PHE A 5 -11.08 50.39 -7.38
N THR A 6 -9.94 49.81 -7.73
CA THR A 6 -9.85 48.56 -8.49
C THR A 6 -9.75 47.40 -7.50
N VAL A 7 -10.75 46.51 -7.50
CA VAL A 7 -10.74 45.27 -6.74
C VAL A 7 -10.11 44.18 -7.62
N ILE A 8 -8.98 43.64 -7.19
CA ILE A 8 -8.32 42.50 -7.85
C ILE A 8 -8.83 41.23 -7.17
N VAL A 9 -9.57 40.41 -7.91
CA VAL A 9 -10.02 39.08 -7.46
C VAL A 9 -9.04 38.05 -8.01
N THR A 10 -8.21 37.47 -7.14
CA THR A 10 -7.34 36.34 -7.47
C THR A 10 -8.16 35.05 -7.45
N PHE A 11 -8.39 34.46 -8.62
CA PHE A 11 -8.94 33.11 -8.76
C PHE A 11 -7.81 32.10 -8.58
N ALA A 12 -7.82 31.35 -7.47
CA ALA A 12 -6.99 30.16 -7.33
C ALA A 12 -7.53 29.07 -8.25
N ALA A 13 -6.75 28.64 -9.24
CA ALA A 13 -7.08 27.53 -10.11
C ALA A 13 -6.94 26.22 -9.32
N PHE A 14 -8.07 25.59 -8.96
CA PHE A 14 -8.09 24.22 -8.45
C PHE A 14 -7.99 23.25 -9.62
N THR A 15 -6.86 22.58 -9.77
CA THR A 15 -6.72 21.43 -10.67
C THR A 15 -7.43 20.24 -10.04
N VAL A 16 -8.60 19.86 -10.59
CA VAL A 16 -9.28 18.63 -10.22
C VAL A 16 -8.60 17.47 -10.96
N THR A 17 -7.75 16.73 -10.25
CA THR A 17 -7.18 15.48 -10.76
C THR A 17 -8.29 14.43 -10.78
N THR A 18 -8.75 14.07 -11.98
CA THR A 18 -9.69 12.95 -12.16
C THR A 18 -8.94 11.64 -11.91
N VAL A 19 -9.09 11.06 -10.72
CA VAL A 19 -8.62 9.70 -10.44
C VAL A 19 -9.52 8.74 -11.22
N SER A 20 -9.00 8.17 -12.30
CA SER A 20 -9.68 7.09 -13.03
C SER A 20 -9.71 5.85 -12.14
N ALA A 21 -10.89 5.27 -11.93
CA ALA A 21 -10.99 3.97 -11.28
C ALA A 21 -10.25 2.92 -12.12
N ALA A 22 -9.51 2.03 -11.45
CA ALA A 22 -8.88 0.88 -12.07
C ALA A 22 -9.94 -0.15 -12.49
N SER A 23 -9.70 -0.87 -13.59
CA SER A 23 -10.54 -2.00 -13.99
C SER A 23 -10.27 -3.22 -13.11
N VAL A 24 -11.24 -4.14 -13.03
CA VAL A 24 -11.00 -5.47 -12.43
C VAL A 24 -9.87 -6.16 -13.21
N PRO A 25 -8.80 -6.63 -12.54
CA PRO A 25 -7.70 -7.33 -13.22
C PRO A 25 -8.16 -8.70 -13.74
N ASP A 26 -7.47 -9.21 -14.75
CA ASP A 26 -7.80 -10.49 -15.41
C ASP A 26 -7.04 -11.70 -14.83
N GLY A 27 -6.22 -11.48 -13.82
CA GLY A 27 -5.37 -12.50 -13.19
C GLY A 27 -3.98 -12.65 -13.84
N THR A 28 -3.64 -11.83 -14.83
CA THR A 28 -2.31 -11.85 -15.46
C THR A 28 -1.27 -11.27 -14.51
N TRP A 29 -0.21 -12.04 -14.26
CA TRP A 29 0.95 -11.58 -13.51
C TRP A 29 1.97 -10.90 -14.44
N PRO A 30 2.62 -9.79 -14.03
CA PRO A 30 3.64 -9.15 -14.85
C PRO A 30 4.90 -10.01 -14.96
N THR A 31 5.66 -9.80 -16.03
CA THR A 31 7.01 -10.36 -16.18
C THR A 31 8.03 -9.38 -15.62
N SER A 32 8.89 -9.86 -14.72
CA SER A 32 9.98 -9.06 -14.17
C SER A 32 10.94 -8.55 -15.24
N GLN A 33 11.40 -7.31 -15.08
CA GLN A 33 12.38 -6.65 -15.94
C GLN A 33 13.81 -6.72 -15.38
N GLY A 34 14.03 -7.57 -14.38
CA GLY A 34 15.33 -7.84 -13.77
C GLY A 34 15.28 -7.75 -12.25
N ASP A 35 16.32 -8.26 -11.59
CA ASP A 35 16.41 -8.33 -10.14
C ASP A 35 17.26 -7.20 -9.54
N VAL A 36 16.83 -6.73 -8.37
CA VAL A 36 17.54 -5.78 -7.51
C VAL A 36 17.54 -6.34 -6.09
N TYR A 37 18.72 -6.42 -5.50
CA TYR A 37 18.90 -6.88 -4.13
C TYR A 37 19.39 -5.73 -3.25
N TYR A 38 18.70 -5.50 -2.14
CA TYR A 38 19.14 -4.58 -1.10
C TYR A 38 19.72 -5.35 0.08
N THR A 39 20.53 -4.66 0.88
CA THR A 39 21.08 -5.16 2.16
C THR A 39 20.46 -4.44 3.36
N GLU A 40 19.51 -3.54 3.11
CA GLU A 40 18.73 -2.79 4.08
C GLU A 40 17.43 -2.33 3.39
N PRO A 41 16.39 -1.89 4.11
CA PRO A 41 15.19 -1.36 3.48
C PRO A 41 15.50 -0.16 2.58
N TYR A 42 14.91 -0.12 1.39
CA TYR A 42 15.00 1.07 0.54
C TYR A 42 13.94 2.09 0.93
N THR A 43 14.36 3.29 1.32
CA THR A 43 13.44 4.37 1.68
C THR A 43 13.03 5.19 0.46
N VAL A 44 11.72 5.23 0.19
CA VAL A 44 11.08 6.22 -0.66
C VAL A 44 10.74 7.43 0.22
N ALA A 45 11.47 8.51 0.02
CA ALA A 45 11.37 9.70 0.87
C ALA A 45 9.99 10.37 0.77
N ALA A 46 9.64 11.17 1.79
CA ALA A 46 8.35 11.83 1.88
C ALA A 46 8.01 12.65 0.63
N GLY A 47 6.84 12.39 0.05
CA GLY A 47 6.34 13.02 -1.18
C GLY A 47 7.06 12.63 -2.48
N GLU A 48 8.11 11.82 -2.41
CA GLU A 48 8.85 11.37 -3.59
C GLU A 48 8.20 10.16 -4.26
N THR A 49 8.54 9.94 -5.53
CA THR A 49 8.08 8.78 -6.29
C THR A 49 9.25 7.87 -6.64
N PHE A 50 9.12 6.59 -6.29
CA PHE A 50 9.97 5.52 -6.80
C PHE A 50 9.20 4.72 -7.86
N ASP A 51 9.71 4.75 -9.10
CA ASP A 51 9.25 3.88 -10.19
C ASP A 51 10.25 2.74 -10.39
N GLY A 52 9.83 1.54 -10.03
CA GLY A 52 10.68 0.35 -10.06
C GLY A 52 10.85 -0.29 -11.44
N GLY A 53 10.10 0.16 -12.46
CA GLY A 53 10.20 -0.35 -13.83
C GLY A 53 9.83 -1.83 -13.99
N LEU A 54 8.96 -2.36 -13.14
CA LEU A 54 8.59 -3.78 -13.00
C LEU A 54 9.79 -4.71 -12.78
N LYS A 55 10.83 -4.23 -12.12
CA LYS A 55 11.90 -5.09 -11.59
C LYS A 55 11.43 -5.79 -10.32
N THR A 56 12.07 -6.92 -10.02
CA THR A 56 11.91 -7.64 -8.77
C THR A 56 12.90 -7.12 -7.74
N TYR A 57 12.41 -6.68 -6.59
CA TYR A 57 13.17 -6.12 -5.48
C TYR A 57 13.11 -7.06 -4.28
N GLN A 58 14.27 -7.33 -3.70
CA GLN A 58 14.49 -8.37 -2.72
C GLN A 58 15.54 -7.94 -1.68
N ARG A 59 15.58 -8.65 -0.56
CA ARG A 59 16.56 -8.45 0.51
C ARG A 59 17.54 -9.61 0.52
N SER A 60 18.81 -9.30 0.27
CA SER A 60 19.90 -10.30 0.24
C SER A 60 20.41 -10.70 1.62
N ASP A 61 19.99 -9.98 2.66
CA ASP A 61 20.49 -10.08 4.02
C ASP A 61 19.48 -10.73 5.00
N ILE A 62 18.29 -11.10 4.53
CA ILE A 62 17.24 -11.73 5.35
C ILE A 62 16.68 -12.97 4.66
N THR A 63 15.95 -13.78 5.40
CA THR A 63 15.18 -14.91 4.89
C THR A 63 13.81 -14.89 5.55
N CYS A 64 12.77 -15.29 4.84
CA CYS A 64 11.43 -15.35 5.40
C CYS A 64 11.38 -16.31 6.62
N GLU A 65 10.94 -15.79 7.77
CA GLU A 65 10.72 -16.55 9.00
C GLU A 65 9.21 -16.83 9.25
N GLY A 66 8.39 -16.64 8.22
CA GLY A 66 6.94 -16.83 8.26
C GLY A 66 6.25 -15.66 8.97
N GLN A 67 5.42 -15.98 9.95
CA GLN A 67 4.55 -15.01 10.64
C GLN A 67 5.24 -14.32 11.84
N GLU A 68 6.57 -14.26 11.86
CA GLU A 68 7.33 -13.56 12.89
C GLU A 68 7.36 -12.05 12.58
N GLU A 69 6.82 -11.26 13.52
CA GLU A 69 6.75 -9.80 13.42
C GLU A 69 8.12 -9.16 13.70
N SER A 70 8.70 -8.52 12.70
CA SER A 70 10.09 -8.05 12.74
C SER A 70 10.29 -6.57 12.46
N GLY A 71 9.26 -5.88 11.97
CA GLY A 71 9.22 -4.43 11.87
C GLY A 71 9.94 -3.85 10.65
N SER A 72 10.10 -2.53 10.64
CA SER A 72 10.52 -1.78 9.45
C SER A 72 11.94 -2.07 8.98
N SER A 73 12.86 -2.49 9.87
CA SER A 73 14.25 -2.82 9.49
C SER A 73 14.37 -4.02 8.54
N THR A 74 13.35 -4.87 8.50
CA THR A 74 13.31 -6.05 7.62
C THR A 74 12.37 -5.88 6.42
N ALA A 75 11.83 -4.67 6.22
CA ALA A 75 11.03 -4.35 5.05
C ALA A 75 11.88 -4.33 3.77
N VAL A 76 11.29 -4.64 2.61
CA VAL A 76 11.94 -4.37 1.32
C VAL A 76 11.93 -2.88 1.02
N PHE A 77 10.79 -2.22 1.23
CA PHE A 77 10.63 -0.77 1.08
C PHE A 77 10.02 -0.12 2.30
N LEU A 78 10.53 1.07 2.64
CA LEU A 78 9.88 2.04 3.53
C LEU A 78 9.39 3.20 2.67
N VAL A 79 8.09 3.45 2.66
CA VAL A 79 7.49 4.59 1.96
C VAL A 79 7.08 5.59 3.03
N GLU A 80 7.78 6.71 3.07
CA GLU A 80 7.50 7.78 4.03
C GLU A 80 6.24 8.58 3.62
N ALA A 81 5.85 9.52 4.47
CA ALA A 81 4.63 10.30 4.33
C ALA A 81 4.41 10.86 2.91
N GLY A 82 3.29 10.50 2.28
CA GLY A 82 2.94 10.97 0.93
C GLY A 82 3.79 10.39 -0.21
N GLY A 83 4.71 9.46 0.08
CA GLY A 83 5.55 8.82 -0.92
C GLY A 83 4.75 7.91 -1.86
N THR A 84 5.27 7.70 -3.07
CA THR A 84 4.69 6.83 -4.08
C THR A 84 5.65 5.71 -4.46
N LEU A 85 5.20 4.47 -4.31
CA LEU A 85 5.90 3.27 -4.81
C LEU A 85 5.11 2.73 -6.00
N LYS A 86 5.75 2.60 -7.17
CA LYS A 86 5.06 2.09 -8.35
C LYS A 86 5.88 1.19 -9.25
N ASN A 87 5.19 0.32 -9.99
CA ASN A 87 5.79 -0.62 -10.94
C ASN A 87 6.91 -1.43 -10.28
N VAL A 88 6.60 -2.08 -9.17
CA VAL A 88 7.56 -2.87 -8.38
C VAL A 88 7.03 -4.28 -8.25
N ILE A 89 7.92 -5.25 -8.38
CA ILE A 89 7.66 -6.64 -7.95
C ILE A 89 8.49 -6.87 -6.69
N ILE A 90 7.88 -7.41 -5.65
CA ILE A 90 8.52 -7.84 -4.42
C ILE A 90 8.69 -9.35 -4.52
N GLY A 91 9.94 -9.81 -4.46
CA GLY A 91 10.26 -11.24 -4.55
C GLY A 91 10.08 -11.98 -3.22
N ALA A 92 10.38 -13.28 -3.24
CA ALA A 92 10.23 -14.17 -2.08
C ALA A 92 11.30 -13.96 -0.99
N ASP A 93 12.46 -13.40 -1.37
CA ASP A 93 13.52 -13.02 -0.43
C ASP A 93 13.13 -11.72 0.32
N GLN A 94 12.15 -11.85 1.20
CA GLN A 94 11.60 -10.81 2.06
C GLN A 94 11.20 -11.39 3.41
N MET A 95 10.94 -10.51 4.38
CA MET A 95 10.33 -10.89 5.66
C MET A 95 9.13 -9.99 5.90
N GLU A 96 9.35 -8.68 5.78
CA GLU A 96 8.31 -7.66 5.69
C GLU A 96 8.34 -7.09 4.26
N GLY A 97 7.18 -6.94 3.61
CA GLY A 97 7.13 -6.43 2.24
C GLY A 97 7.38 -4.93 2.15
N VAL A 98 6.30 -4.17 2.17
CA VAL A 98 6.34 -2.70 2.08
C VAL A 98 5.72 -2.11 3.33
N HIS A 99 6.39 -1.15 3.96
CA HIS A 99 5.78 -0.33 5.02
C HIS A 99 5.44 1.04 4.44
N CYS A 100 4.18 1.42 4.52
CA CYS A 100 3.78 2.81 4.44
C CYS A 100 3.92 3.40 5.85
N ASP A 101 5.06 4.03 6.09
CA ASP A 101 5.35 4.68 7.35
C ASP A 101 4.75 6.10 7.35
N ASP A 102 4.36 6.54 8.53
CA ASP A 102 3.64 7.79 8.78
C ASP A 102 2.23 7.90 8.18
N HIS A 103 2.02 8.12 6.88
CA HIS A 103 0.68 8.22 6.26
C HIS A 103 0.70 8.52 4.75
N ASP A 104 -0.49 8.45 4.12
CA ASP A 104 -0.77 9.01 2.80
C ASP A 104 0.06 8.43 1.64
N CYS A 105 0.58 7.21 1.77
CA CYS A 105 1.35 6.58 0.70
C CYS A 105 0.46 6.19 -0.49
N THR A 106 1.06 6.22 -1.68
CA THR A 106 0.46 5.72 -2.92
C THR A 106 1.22 4.48 -3.39
N ILE A 107 0.51 3.37 -3.47
CA ILE A 107 1.04 2.08 -3.90
C ILE A 107 0.37 1.74 -5.24
N GLU A 108 1.10 1.86 -6.34
CA GLU A 108 0.53 1.79 -7.69
C GLU A 108 1.20 0.68 -8.51
N ASN A 109 0.43 -0.31 -8.96
CA ASN A 109 0.96 -1.41 -9.78
C ASN A 109 2.16 -2.13 -9.10
N VAL A 110 2.01 -2.43 -7.80
CA VAL A 110 2.99 -3.17 -7.00
C VAL A 110 2.53 -4.62 -6.83
N TRP A 111 3.46 -5.56 -7.00
CA TRP A 111 3.19 -6.99 -7.04
C TRP A 111 4.01 -7.74 -6.00
N TRP A 112 3.44 -8.71 -5.29
CA TRP A 112 4.14 -9.55 -4.32
C TRP A 112 4.08 -11.01 -4.74
N ASP A 113 5.23 -11.57 -5.12
CA ASP A 113 5.33 -12.93 -5.68
C ASP A 113 5.10 -14.03 -4.64
N ASP A 114 5.45 -13.79 -3.38
CA ASP A 114 5.31 -14.74 -2.27
C ASP A 114 5.34 -13.99 -0.95
N VAL A 115 4.19 -13.78 -0.31
CA VAL A 115 4.08 -12.96 0.91
C VAL A 115 4.55 -13.75 2.12
N CYS A 116 5.51 -13.21 2.88
CA CYS A 116 6.04 -13.86 4.08
C CYS A 116 5.15 -13.66 5.31
N GLU A 117 5.21 -12.46 5.91
CA GLU A 117 4.36 -12.05 7.03
C GLU A 117 3.15 -11.28 6.47
N ASP A 118 3.39 -10.03 6.03
CA ASP A 118 2.45 -9.15 5.33
C ASP A 118 3.03 -8.58 4.04
N ALA A 119 2.18 -8.32 3.05
CA ALA A 119 2.61 -7.65 1.82
C ALA A 119 2.81 -6.14 2.05
N LEU A 120 1.83 -5.50 2.70
CA LEU A 120 1.78 -4.06 2.92
C LEU A 120 1.29 -3.73 4.33
N SER A 121 2.11 -3.02 5.08
CA SER A 121 1.80 -2.50 6.41
C SER A 121 1.54 -0.99 6.36
N ILE A 122 0.32 -0.55 6.71
CA ILE A 122 -0.06 0.87 6.80
C ILE A 122 0.03 1.35 8.24
N LYS A 123 0.92 2.31 8.51
CA LYS A 123 1.25 2.79 9.87
C LYS A 123 0.95 4.29 10.04
N GLY A 124 1.09 4.75 11.28
CA GLY A 124 0.99 6.18 11.65
C GLY A 124 -0.39 6.83 11.43
N GLY A 125 -0.35 8.11 11.06
CA GLY A 125 -1.45 8.85 10.47
C GLY A 125 -2.45 9.48 11.43
N SER A 126 -3.49 10.05 10.82
CA SER A 126 -4.64 10.65 11.49
C SER A 126 -5.94 10.11 10.88
N ALA A 127 -7.09 10.41 11.49
CA ALA A 127 -8.39 10.01 10.94
C ALA A 127 -8.63 10.55 9.50
N SER A 128 -7.98 11.64 9.11
CA SER A 128 -8.07 12.21 7.75
C SER A 128 -7.04 11.66 6.77
N SER A 129 -6.08 10.85 7.22
CA SER A 129 -5.06 10.25 6.35
C SER A 129 -5.69 9.25 5.37
N VAL A 130 -5.18 9.21 4.14
CA VAL A 130 -5.67 8.35 3.06
C VAL A 130 -4.50 7.73 2.32
N SER A 131 -4.29 6.43 2.51
CA SER A 131 -3.36 5.65 1.68
C SER A 131 -4.11 4.96 0.54
N THR A 132 -3.46 4.83 -0.62
CA THR A 132 -4.07 4.23 -1.81
C THR A 132 -3.26 3.03 -2.30
N VAL A 133 -3.98 2.01 -2.73
CA VAL A 133 -3.46 0.80 -3.39
C VAL A 133 -4.23 0.67 -4.69
N THR A 134 -3.57 0.88 -5.83
CA THR A 134 -4.21 0.91 -7.15
C THR A 134 -3.50 0.00 -8.13
N GLY A 135 -4.22 -0.97 -8.68
CA GLY A 135 -3.62 -2.04 -9.50
C GLY A 135 -2.73 -2.97 -8.66
N GLY A 136 -1.94 -3.79 -9.34
CA GLY A 136 -1.01 -4.71 -8.66
C GLY A 136 -1.67 -6.00 -8.18
N GLY A 137 -0.92 -6.76 -7.39
CA GLY A 137 -1.44 -7.99 -6.81
C GLY A 137 -0.52 -8.70 -5.84
N ALA A 138 -1.05 -9.64 -5.08
CA ALA A 138 -0.28 -10.42 -4.11
C ALA A 138 -0.72 -11.88 -4.14
N ARG A 139 0.22 -12.79 -3.90
CA ARG A 139 -0.10 -14.21 -3.76
C ARG A 139 0.64 -14.89 -2.62
N ASN A 140 0.13 -16.04 -2.22
CA ASN A 140 0.70 -16.91 -1.19
C ASN A 140 0.88 -16.18 0.16
N ALA A 141 -0.16 -15.50 0.63
CA ALA A 141 -0.12 -14.83 1.93
C ALA A 141 -0.78 -15.71 3.00
N ASP A 142 0.01 -16.34 3.86
CA ASP A 142 -0.50 -17.27 4.87
C ASP A 142 -1.55 -16.65 5.81
N ASP A 143 -1.39 -15.38 6.19
CA ASP A 143 -2.37 -14.64 6.99
C ASP A 143 -2.97 -13.43 6.28
N LYS A 144 -2.21 -12.35 6.07
CA LYS A 144 -2.77 -11.07 5.62
C LYS A 144 -1.93 -10.42 4.53
N VAL A 145 -2.61 -9.81 3.56
CA VAL A 145 -1.96 -9.07 2.47
C VAL A 145 -1.73 -7.63 2.92
N ILE A 146 -2.80 -6.92 3.29
CA ILE A 146 -2.73 -5.53 3.73
C ILE A 146 -3.10 -5.43 5.21
N GLN A 147 -2.14 -5.05 6.04
CA GLN A 147 -2.31 -4.81 7.46
C GLN A 147 -2.41 -3.32 7.75
N HIS A 148 -3.52 -2.89 8.36
CA HIS A 148 -3.76 -1.50 8.74
C HIS A 148 -3.56 -1.31 10.25
N ASN A 149 -2.35 -0.85 10.61
CA ASN A 149 -1.92 -0.59 11.99
C ASN A 149 -2.23 0.85 12.44
N GLY A 150 -2.16 1.80 11.51
CA GLY A 150 -2.36 3.24 11.71
C GLY A 150 -3.81 3.73 11.86
N TYR A 151 -4.00 5.04 11.73
CA TYR A 151 -5.27 5.71 11.54
C TYR A 151 -5.53 5.97 10.05
N GLY A 152 -6.80 6.17 9.70
CA GLY A 152 -7.20 6.78 8.44
C GLY A 152 -7.97 5.83 7.54
N THR A 153 -7.85 6.04 6.23
CA THR A 153 -8.55 5.29 5.19
C THR A 153 -7.55 4.61 4.26
N VAL A 154 -7.77 3.33 3.97
CA VAL A 154 -7.06 2.62 2.89
C VAL A 154 -8.02 2.40 1.72
N LYS A 155 -7.65 2.86 0.54
CA LYS A 155 -8.44 2.67 -0.68
C LYS A 155 -7.75 1.64 -1.58
N ILE A 156 -8.39 0.49 -1.77
CA ILE A 156 -7.90 -0.62 -2.60
C ILE A 156 -8.76 -0.68 -3.85
N ASP A 157 -8.14 -0.52 -5.02
CA ASP A 157 -8.83 -0.49 -6.31
C ASP A 157 -8.05 -1.25 -7.38
N GLY A 158 -8.69 -2.21 -8.07
CA GLY A 158 -8.06 -2.92 -9.20
C GLY A 158 -7.01 -3.97 -8.81
N PHE A 159 -7.08 -4.52 -7.60
CA PHE A 159 -6.06 -5.43 -7.05
C PHE A 159 -6.36 -6.91 -7.34
N TYR A 160 -5.34 -7.68 -7.72
CA TYR A 160 -5.44 -9.14 -7.87
C TYR A 160 -4.85 -9.85 -6.64
N ALA A 161 -5.60 -10.74 -6.00
CA ALA A 161 -5.11 -11.56 -4.89
C ALA A 161 -5.37 -13.04 -5.14
N ASP A 162 -4.36 -13.89 -4.94
CA ASP A 162 -4.48 -15.34 -5.10
C ASP A 162 -3.87 -16.08 -3.90
N THR A 163 -4.63 -17.01 -3.32
CA THR A 163 -4.15 -17.89 -2.24
C THR A 163 -3.64 -17.08 -1.05
N PHE A 164 -4.60 -16.60 -0.25
CA PHE A 164 -4.31 -15.69 0.86
C PHE A 164 -5.27 -15.91 2.02
N GLY A 165 -4.88 -15.53 3.25
CA GLY A 165 -5.81 -15.52 4.38
C GLY A 165 -6.83 -14.39 4.30
N LYS A 166 -6.35 -13.14 4.40
CA LYS A 166 -7.14 -11.91 4.44
C LYS A 166 -6.55 -10.87 3.49
N LEU A 167 -7.35 -10.30 2.59
CA LEU A 167 -6.86 -9.22 1.73
C LEU A 167 -6.57 -7.96 2.56
N TYR A 168 -7.49 -7.58 3.44
CA TYR A 168 -7.32 -6.46 4.34
C TYR A 168 -7.65 -6.85 5.78
N ARG A 169 -6.80 -6.43 6.71
CA ARG A 169 -6.99 -6.59 8.16
C ARG A 169 -6.78 -5.26 8.88
N SER A 170 -7.78 -4.83 9.66
CA SER A 170 -7.53 -3.81 10.69
C SER A 170 -6.80 -4.44 11.87
N CYS A 171 -5.76 -3.80 12.40
CA CYS A 171 -5.03 -4.35 13.54
C CYS A 171 -5.93 -4.55 14.78
N GLY A 172 -5.94 -5.77 15.33
CA GLY A 172 -6.78 -6.14 16.48
C GLY A 172 -6.22 -5.73 17.85
N THR A 173 -4.93 -5.43 17.95
CA THR A 173 -4.24 -5.12 19.22
C THR A 173 -3.67 -3.70 19.26
N CYS A 174 -3.78 -2.93 18.18
CA CYS A 174 -3.19 -1.59 18.04
C CYS A 174 -4.05 -0.47 18.65
N GLY A 175 -4.90 -0.80 19.63
CA GLY A 175 -5.80 0.13 20.32
C GLY A 175 -6.91 0.72 19.45
N ASP A 176 -7.68 1.63 20.07
CA ASP A 176 -8.80 2.34 19.45
C ASP A 176 -8.28 3.37 18.42
N LYS A 177 -8.36 2.98 17.15
CA LYS A 177 -8.04 3.83 16.01
C LYS A 177 -9.12 3.72 14.96
N GLN A 178 -9.51 4.86 14.39
CA GLN A 178 -10.37 4.88 13.21
C GLN A 178 -9.61 4.29 12.02
N ARG A 179 -10.11 3.18 11.50
CA ARG A 179 -9.60 2.51 10.31
C ARG A 179 -10.74 2.25 9.34
N LEU A 180 -10.73 2.97 8.23
CA LEU A 180 -11.68 2.79 7.15
C LEU A 180 -10.99 2.09 5.98
N VAL A 181 -11.77 1.32 5.24
CA VAL A 181 -11.31 0.68 4.01
C VAL A 181 -12.38 0.78 2.95
N THR A 182 -11.97 1.08 1.72
CA THR A 182 -12.81 0.91 0.53
C THR A 182 -12.14 -0.10 -0.38
N VAL A 183 -12.88 -1.10 -0.84
CA VAL A 183 -12.39 -2.14 -1.74
C VAL A 183 -13.25 -2.12 -2.99
N SER A 184 -12.63 -1.90 -4.15
CA SER A 184 -13.29 -1.89 -5.45
C SER A 184 -12.43 -2.63 -6.49
N ASN A 185 -13.10 -3.17 -7.51
CA ASN A 185 -12.44 -3.81 -8.65
C ASN A 185 -11.40 -4.89 -8.27
N VAL A 186 -11.63 -5.64 -7.20
CA VAL A 186 -10.73 -6.71 -6.75
C VAL A 186 -11.09 -8.03 -7.41
N TYR A 187 -10.07 -8.71 -7.94
CA TYR A 187 -10.17 -10.12 -8.30
C TYR A 187 -9.48 -10.94 -7.21
N ALA A 188 -10.25 -11.71 -6.44
CA ALA A 188 -9.74 -12.53 -5.35
C ALA A 188 -9.97 -14.02 -5.62
N VAL A 189 -8.92 -14.81 -5.48
CA VAL A 189 -8.91 -16.26 -5.69
C VAL A 189 -8.39 -16.93 -4.42
N ASN A 190 -9.07 -18.00 -3.99
CA ASN A 190 -8.69 -18.84 -2.84
C ASN A 190 -8.43 -18.10 -1.50
N PRO A 191 -9.34 -17.22 -1.01
CA PRO A 191 -9.23 -16.71 0.35
C PRO A 191 -9.48 -17.84 1.37
N SER A 192 -8.58 -18.02 2.33
CA SER A 192 -8.79 -18.98 3.43
C SER A 192 -9.61 -18.40 4.58
N VAL A 193 -9.70 -17.06 4.70
CA VAL A 193 -10.49 -16.39 5.73
C VAL A 193 -11.49 -15.37 5.15
N SER A 194 -11.03 -14.26 4.57
CA SER A 194 -11.95 -13.21 4.09
C SER A 194 -11.30 -12.18 3.17
N ILE A 195 -12.11 -11.32 2.53
CA ILE A 195 -11.58 -10.13 1.84
C ILE A 195 -11.29 -9.00 2.83
N VAL A 196 -12.22 -8.69 3.73
CA VAL A 196 -12.07 -7.61 4.71
C VAL A 196 -12.36 -8.16 6.10
N THR A 197 -11.40 -8.04 7.02
CA THR A 197 -11.60 -8.25 8.45
C THR A 197 -11.41 -6.93 9.20
N SER A 198 -12.50 -6.29 9.58
CA SER A 198 -12.51 -5.08 10.41
C SER A 198 -12.93 -5.40 11.85
N GLU A 199 -12.17 -4.94 12.84
CA GLU A 199 -12.68 -4.82 14.21
C GLU A 199 -13.70 -3.68 14.24
N ARG A 200 -14.97 -4.03 14.44
CA ARG A 200 -16.03 -3.05 14.69
C ARG A 200 -16.16 -2.91 16.21
N GLU A 201 -15.53 -1.91 16.80
CA GLU A 201 -15.95 -1.51 18.14
C GLU A 201 -17.28 -0.77 17.98
N LEU A 202 -18.38 -1.49 18.24
CA LEU A 202 -19.70 -0.91 18.44
C LEU A 202 -19.57 0.11 19.56
N ARG A 203 -19.50 1.40 19.22
CA ARG A 203 -19.89 2.47 20.13
C ARG A 203 -21.39 2.67 20.06
#